data_AF-A0A162LX88-F1
#
_entry.id   AF-A0A162LX88-F1
#
_cell.length_a   1.000
_cell.length_b   1.000
_cell.length_c   1.000
_cell.angle_alpha   90.00
_cell.angle_beta   90.00
_cell.angle_gamma   90.00
#
_symmetry.space_group_name_H-M   'P 1'
#
loop_
_entity.id
_entity.type
_entity.pdbx_description
1 polymer ?
#
loop_
_entity_poly.entity_id
_entity_poly.type
_entity_poly.pdbx_seq_one_letter_code
_entity_poly.pdbx_strand_id
1 'polypeptide(L)'
;MPVGIIYAEEAPKEKGATNNPIVWADVPDPDVIRVGDAYYKTSTTMHMNPGVPIMKSYDLVNWNIVNYVYDILDEGDNHRLSNNENEYGKGS
;
A
#
# COMPACT_ATOMS: atom_id res chain seq x y z
N MET A 1 -51.76 20.15 7.52
CA MET A 1 -51.22 18.95 6.87
C MET A 1 -49.71 18.98 7.01
N PRO A 2 -49.05 18.02 7.66
CA PRO A 2 -47.61 18.07 7.83
C PRO A 2 -46.90 17.61 6.56
N VAL A 3 -45.85 18.35 6.19
CA VAL A 3 -44.95 18.07 5.06
C VAL A 3 -43.94 17.04 5.55
N GLY A 4 -43.95 15.85 4.95
CA GLY A 4 -43.00 14.78 5.26
C GLY A 4 -41.65 15.04 4.59
N ILE A 5 -40.60 15.15 5.39
CA ILE A 5 -39.20 15.07 4.93
C ILE A 5 -38.92 13.59 4.67
N ILE A 6 -38.76 13.24 3.39
CA ILE A 6 -38.26 11.94 2.96
C ILE A 6 -36.75 11.94 3.17
N TYR A 7 -36.27 11.15 4.13
CA TYR A 7 -34.86 10.80 4.23
C TYR A 7 -34.51 9.91 3.03
N ALA A 8 -33.41 10.20 2.33
CA ALA A 8 -32.87 9.30 1.33
C ALA A 8 -32.41 8.02 2.05
N GLU A 9 -33.05 6.90 1.75
CA GLU A 9 -32.64 5.60 2.26
C GLU A 9 -31.36 5.19 1.54
N GLU A 10 -30.25 5.03 2.27
CA GLU A 10 -29.02 4.48 1.72
C GLU A 10 -29.31 3.08 1.18
N ALA A 11 -29.09 2.88 -0.12
CA ALA A 11 -29.28 1.59 -0.74
C ALA A 11 -28.44 0.53 -0.02
N PRO A 12 -28.97 -0.68 0.21
CA PRO A 12 -28.25 -1.73 0.91
C PRO A 12 -26.97 -2.08 0.12
N LYS A 13 -25.81 -1.93 0.76
CA LYS A 13 -24.52 -2.35 0.18
C LYS A 13 -24.60 -3.84 -0.15
N GLU A 14 -24.43 -4.19 -1.42
CA GLU A 14 -24.41 -5.59 -1.85
C GLU A 14 -23.35 -6.37 -1.07
N LYS A 15 -23.65 -7.63 -0.71
CA LYS A 15 -22.65 -8.53 -0.13
C LYS A 15 -21.57 -8.80 -1.19
N GLY A 16 -20.41 -8.16 -1.00
CA GLY A 16 -19.30 -8.13 -1.97
C GLY A 16 -18.88 -6.71 -2.37
N ALA A 17 -19.63 -5.68 -1.98
CA ALA A 17 -19.27 -4.29 -2.19
C ALA A 17 -18.10 -3.89 -1.29
N THR A 18 -16.88 -3.89 -1.85
CA THR A 18 -15.70 -3.31 -1.21
C THR A 18 -15.64 -1.82 -1.50
N ASN A 19 -15.44 -1.01 -0.46
CA ASN A 19 -15.37 0.43 -0.64
C ASN A 19 -13.93 0.82 -0.98
N ASN A 20 -13.76 1.61 -2.04
CA ASN A 20 -12.49 2.26 -2.30
C ASN A 20 -12.25 3.41 -1.31
N PRO A 21 -11.00 3.67 -0.92
CA PRO A 21 -9.78 2.94 -1.29
C PRO A 21 -9.64 1.59 -0.56
N ILE A 22 -9.18 0.56 -1.27
CA ILE A 22 -8.97 -0.79 -0.71
C ILE A 22 -7.91 -0.79 0.40
N VAL A 23 -6.81 -0.06 0.16
CA VAL A 23 -5.77 0.16 1.16
C VAL A 23 -5.69 1.65 1.42
N TRP A 24 -6.16 2.08 2.58
CA TRP A 24 -6.08 3.47 3.00
C TRP A 24 -4.75 3.74 3.73
N ALA A 25 -3.65 3.57 3.01
CA ALA A 25 -2.29 3.80 3.50
C ALA A 25 -1.38 4.22 2.34
N ASP A 26 -0.16 4.63 2.66
CA ASP A 26 0.86 4.97 1.67
C ASP A 26 1.44 3.70 1.03
N VAL A 27 0.87 3.31 -0.11
CA VAL A 27 1.27 2.14 -0.90
C VAL A 27 1.35 2.56 -2.37
N PRO A 28 2.36 3.37 -2.76
CA PRO A 28 2.52 3.87 -4.12
C PRO A 28 3.05 2.77 -5.06
N ASP A 29 2.88 2.99 -6.37
CA ASP A 29 3.38 2.12 -7.45
C ASP A 29 3.09 0.62 -7.26
N PRO A 30 1.83 0.21 -7.03
CA PRO A 30 1.52 -1.19 -6.83
C PRO A 30 1.73 -2.01 -8.10
N ASP A 31 2.58 -3.05 -8.01
CA ASP A 31 2.68 -4.11 -9.04
C ASP A 31 2.18 -5.43 -8.44
N VAL A 32 1.26 -6.09 -9.15
CA VAL A 32 0.44 -7.19 -8.63
C VAL A 32 0.48 -8.40 -9.55
N ILE A 33 0.79 -9.57 -8.98
CA ILE A 33 0.73 -10.87 -9.67
C ILE A 33 -0.12 -11.88 -8.90
N ARG A 34 -0.55 -12.95 -9.56
CA ARG A 34 -1.24 -14.08 -8.93
C ARG A 34 -0.43 -15.36 -9.08
N VAL A 35 -0.29 -16.12 -8.00
CA VAL A 35 0.32 -17.45 -7.99
C VAL A 35 -0.61 -18.42 -7.25
N GLY A 36 -1.24 -19.33 -7.99
CA GLY A 36 -2.27 -20.21 -7.45
C GLY A 36 -3.48 -19.42 -6.94
N ASP A 37 -3.84 -19.59 -5.67
CA ASP A 37 -4.98 -18.92 -5.04
C ASP A 37 -4.61 -17.60 -4.35
N ALA A 38 -3.34 -17.20 -4.37
CA ALA A 38 -2.86 -15.99 -3.71
C ALA A 38 -2.45 -14.91 -4.72
N TYR A 39 -2.73 -13.67 -4.34
CA TYR A 39 -2.25 -12.46 -4.99
C TYR A 39 -1.09 -11.89 -4.18
N TYR A 40 -0.05 -11.45 -4.89
CA TYR A 40 1.10 -10.77 -4.33
C TYR A 40 1.17 -9.36 -4.91
N LYS A 41 1.46 -8.38 -4.06
CA LYS A 41 1.61 -6.98 -4.44
C LYS A 41 2.91 -6.45 -3.87
N THR A 42 3.68 -5.74 -4.67
CA THR A 42 4.82 -4.94 -4.22
C THR A 42 4.48 -3.44 -4.28
N SER A 43 5.28 -2.60 -3.62
CA SER A 43 5.09 -1.14 -3.58
C SER A 43 6.43 -0.43 -3.36
N THR A 44 6.53 0.83 -3.79
CA THR A 44 7.73 1.67 -3.62
C THR A 44 7.80 2.24 -2.20
N THR A 45 8.98 2.17 -1.56
CA THR A 45 9.23 2.79 -0.24
C THR A 45 10.35 3.84 -0.24
N MET A 46 10.85 4.22 -1.43
CA MET A 46 11.92 5.21 -1.59
C MET A 46 13.13 4.90 -0.67
N HIS A 47 13.45 5.79 0.27
CA HIS A 47 14.65 5.76 1.11
C HIS A 47 14.47 4.92 2.40
N MET A 48 13.38 4.18 2.55
CA MET A 48 13.13 3.34 3.72
C MET A 48 13.90 2.02 3.63
N ASN A 49 14.41 1.58 4.78
CA ASN A 49 15.08 0.30 4.99
C ASN A 49 14.39 -0.41 6.18
N PRO A 50 13.92 -1.67 6.07
CA PRO A 50 13.91 -2.53 4.88
C PRO A 50 12.99 -1.99 3.76
N GLY A 51 13.32 -2.30 2.51
CA GLY A 51 12.65 -1.72 1.34
C GLY A 51 11.86 -2.71 0.49
N VAL A 52 10.96 -2.16 -0.32
CA VAL A 52 10.11 -2.90 -1.28
C VAL A 52 9.26 -3.98 -0.58
N PRO A 53 8.20 -3.58 0.15
CA PRO A 53 7.32 -4.50 0.87
C PRO A 53 6.55 -5.41 -0.09
N ILE A 54 6.58 -6.70 0.20
CA ILE A 54 5.78 -7.72 -0.46
C ILE A 54 4.54 -7.98 0.40
N MET A 55 3.36 -7.74 -0.16
CA MET A 55 2.07 -7.99 0.46
C MET A 55 1.37 -9.19 -0.19
N LYS A 56 0.57 -9.91 0.59
CA LYS A 56 -0.22 -11.05 0.14
C LYS A 56 -1.71 -10.86 0.45
N SER A 57 -2.55 -11.30 -0.47
CA SER A 57 -4.02 -11.34 -0.33
C SER A 57 -4.58 -12.59 -1.01
N TYR A 58 -5.77 -13.05 -0.61
CA TYR A 58 -6.51 -14.12 -1.29
C TYR A 58 -7.76 -13.59 -2.02
N ASP A 59 -8.15 -12.34 -1.75
CA ASP A 59 -9.42 -11.74 -2.20
C ASP A 59 -9.24 -10.37 -2.86
N LEU A 60 -7.99 -9.92 -3.07
CA LEU A 60 -7.61 -8.59 -3.58
C LEU A 60 -8.00 -7.41 -2.68
N VAL A 61 -8.58 -7.67 -1.50
CA VAL A 61 -9.14 -6.65 -0.61
C VAL A 61 -8.33 -6.60 0.68
N ASN A 62 -8.14 -7.74 1.32
CA ASN A 62 -7.43 -7.87 2.58
C ASN A 62 -5.96 -8.17 2.28
N TRP A 63 -5.10 -7.18 2.47
CA TRP A 63 -3.66 -7.27 2.20
C TRP A 63 -2.86 -7.28 3.51
N ASN A 64 -1.86 -8.16 3.60
CA ASN A 64 -0.91 -8.19 4.72
C ASN A 64 0.52 -8.22 4.19
N ILE A 65 1.45 -7.49 4.83
CA ILE A 65 2.87 -7.55 4.51
C ILE A 65 3.41 -8.92 4.94
N VAL A 66 4.10 -9.61 4.03
CA VAL A 66 4.68 -10.93 4.28
C VAL A 66 6.20 -10.94 4.19
N ASN A 67 6.82 -9.98 3.49
CA ASN A 67 8.27 -9.86 3.39
C ASN A 67 8.70 -8.48 2.87
N TYR A 68 10.00 -8.23 2.84
CA TYR A 68 10.67 -7.13 2.15
C TYR A 68 11.74 -7.71 1.20
N VAL A 69 12.10 -6.99 0.13
CA VAL A 69 13.10 -7.49 -0.84
C VAL A 69 14.52 -7.39 -0.31
N TYR A 70 14.82 -6.35 0.47
CA TYR A 70 16.14 -6.14 1.07
C TYR A 70 16.04 -5.46 2.44
N ASP A 71 17.05 -5.67 3.28
CA ASP A 71 17.18 -5.02 4.59
C ASP A 71 17.82 -3.64 4.48
N ILE A 72 18.88 -3.52 3.68
CA ILE A 72 19.64 -2.28 3.45
C ILE A 72 19.89 -2.17 1.94
N LEU A 73 19.51 -1.03 1.36
CA LEU A 73 19.71 -0.77 -0.07
C LEU A 73 21.19 -0.64 -0.44
N ASP A 74 21.94 0.16 0.34
CA ASP A 74 23.38 0.39 0.18
C ASP A 74 24.02 0.87 1.49
N GLU A 75 25.32 0.65 1.64
CA GLU A 75 26.12 1.01 2.82
C GLU A 75 26.93 2.30 2.64
N GLY A 76 26.79 2.99 1.50
CA GLY A 76 27.40 4.30 1.26
C GLY A 76 27.00 5.36 2.29
N ASP A 77 27.88 6.34 2.51
CA ASP A 77 27.65 7.40 3.51
C ASP A 77 26.38 8.21 3.22
N ASN A 78 26.06 8.42 1.94
CA ASN A 78 24.85 9.04 1.43
C ASN A 78 23.55 8.30 1.84
N HIS A 79 23.55 6.97 1.88
CA HIS A 79 22.39 6.16 2.29
C HIS A 79 22.29 6.01 3.81
N ARG A 80 23.41 6.15 4.53
CA ARG A 80 23.51 6.00 5.99
C ARG A 80 23.33 7.31 6.77
N LEU A 81 23.23 8.44 6.07
CA LEU A 81 23.21 9.78 6.67
C LEU A 81 24.46 10.05 7.52
N SER A 82 25.60 9.46 7.13
CA SER A 82 26.90 9.65 7.79
C SER A 82 27.74 10.70 7.06
N ASN A 83 28.77 11.20 7.73
CA ASN A 83 29.73 12.17 7.17
C ASN A 83 29.09 13.43 6.57
N ASN A 84 27.92 13.83 7.08
CA ASN A 84 27.12 14.96 6.58
C ASN A 84 26.65 14.78 5.11
N GLU A 85 26.60 13.53 4.64
CA GLU A 85 26.05 13.15 3.35
C GLU A 85 24.61 12.67 3.48
N ASN A 86 23.83 12.81 2.41
CA ASN A 86 22.47 12.27 2.28
C ASN A 86 22.11 12.15 0.80
N GLU A 87 21.21 11.24 0.46
CA GLU A 87 20.67 11.12 -0.89
C GLU A 87 19.24 11.67 -1.04
N TYR A 88 18.57 11.96 0.08
CA TYR A 88 17.18 12.38 0.07
C TYR A 88 16.96 13.65 -0.78
N GLY A 89 16.10 13.53 -1.78
CA GLY A 89 15.76 14.63 -2.70
C GLY A 89 16.77 14.88 -3.81
N LYS A 90 17.80 14.05 -3.96
CA LYS A 90 18.79 14.16 -5.04
C LYS A 90 18.42 13.40 -6.32
N GLY A 91 17.33 12.63 -6.27
CA GLY A 91 16.93 11.73 -7.36
C GLY A 91 17.83 10.49 -7.42
N SER A 92 17.26 9.40 -7.95
CA SER A 92 18.03 8.20 -8.28
C SER A 92 19.03 8.45 -9.39
#